data_AF-V5GXQ1-F1
#
_entry.id   AF-V5GXQ1-F1
#
_cell.length_a   1.000
_cell.length_b   1.000
_cell.length_c   1.000
_cell.angle_alpha   90.00
_cell.angle_beta   90.00
_cell.angle_gamma   90.00
#
_symmetry.space_group_name_H-M   'P 1'
#
loop_
_entity.id
_entity.type
_entity.pdbx_description
1 polymer ?
#
loop_
_entity_poly.entity_id
_entity_poly.type
_entity_poly.pdbx_seq_one_letter_code
_entity_poly.pdbx_strand_id
1 'polypeptide(L)'
;MVSFRVAGFSDALDWRPTLFQEPIIAQKTCALCGVLYRKAVRLPCIHTLCTKCHDQCVDEGSVCPVDQKPFCEDDVEQLEVSLKYIVNRTVACWNAPKGCSFIGPVACLLDHYKECDFNVVPCCLCHSSVLQSNILEHLKSDCSICQATGEPINTPATQDLEDVSRACLEMKTAIGKISEDLLSLQTSLNQCSEDVRVEGARCKAQLEADTSRLTEQLKNHSTVCIARVTEAMQVVVQAATADYKDHVTKELRLLSHSKPKRVHWYIEGWADLKKKALERGLKSLNSPKRNMYGYSVSQDFELDLKEGKDNIGCFMQIHPGKQDLQLEWPFRKVYTVGVIHPKDQSNVISQMVNPGNCKDGFQQCFLRPKEKANFACGTRTLTTAEKLETGGFIQSNTLHLFLEIEP
;
A
#
# COMPACT_ATOMS: atom_id res chain seq x y z
N MET A 1 4.58 -18.11 44.78
CA MET A 1 3.54 -17.49 43.90
C MET A 1 4.16 -16.29 43.24
N VAL A 2 3.98 -16.13 41.92
CA VAL A 2 4.48 -14.96 41.19
C VAL A 2 3.35 -13.92 41.16
N SER A 3 3.63 -12.70 41.60
CA SER A 3 2.68 -11.59 41.49
C SER A 3 2.83 -10.92 40.14
N PHE A 4 1.72 -10.60 39.48
CA PHE A 4 1.71 -9.85 38.22
C PHE A 4 1.12 -8.47 38.45
N ARG A 5 1.61 -7.45 37.73
CA ARG A 5 0.96 -6.15 37.68
C ARG A 5 0.03 -6.08 36.48
N VAL A 6 -1.07 -5.37 36.63
CA VAL A 6 -2.01 -5.09 35.54
C VAL A 6 -2.06 -3.59 35.26
N ALA A 7 -2.42 -3.18 34.05
CA ALA A 7 -2.60 -1.76 33.71
C ALA A 7 -3.66 -1.57 32.60
N GLY A 8 -4.48 -0.53 32.73
CA GLY A 8 -5.56 -0.19 31.80
C GLY A 8 -6.87 -0.94 32.08
N PHE A 9 -7.06 -1.45 33.30
CA PHE A 9 -8.27 -2.21 33.68
C PHE A 9 -9.12 -1.45 34.71
N SER A 10 -8.53 -0.99 35.80
CA SER A 10 -9.20 -0.15 36.80
C SER A 10 -8.21 0.51 37.75
N ASP A 11 -8.53 1.70 38.25
CA ASP A 11 -7.67 2.46 39.19
C ASP A 11 -7.30 1.67 40.45
N ALA A 12 -8.18 0.75 40.86
CA ALA A 12 -7.99 -0.04 42.06
C ALA A 12 -7.04 -1.23 41.87
N LEU A 13 -6.79 -1.67 40.63
CA LEU A 13 -5.91 -2.80 40.32
C LEU A 13 -4.64 -2.36 39.60
N ASP A 14 -4.72 -1.26 38.85
CA ASP A 14 -3.64 -0.77 38.01
C ASP A 14 -2.37 -0.56 38.84
N TRP A 15 -1.27 -1.12 38.34
CA TRP A 15 0.04 -1.16 38.95
C TRP A 15 0.13 -1.86 40.31
N ARG A 16 -0.92 -2.49 40.83
CA ARG A 16 -0.83 -3.26 42.09
C ARG A 16 -0.35 -4.69 41.84
N PRO A 17 0.64 -5.20 42.58
CA PRO A 17 1.06 -6.60 42.49
C PRO A 17 -0.11 -7.50 42.90
N THR A 18 -0.61 -8.28 41.96
CA THR A 18 -1.78 -9.12 42.14
C THR A 18 -1.40 -10.59 42.00
N LEU A 19 -1.80 -11.39 42.98
CA LEU A 19 -1.43 -12.81 43.10
C LEU A 19 -2.44 -13.69 42.35
N PHE A 20 -2.39 -13.65 41.02
CA PHE A 20 -3.21 -14.52 40.17
C PHE A 20 -2.87 -15.99 40.41
N GLN A 21 -3.91 -16.82 40.52
CA GLN A 21 -3.75 -18.26 40.72
C GLN A 21 -3.60 -19.01 39.39
N GLU A 22 -4.09 -18.45 38.29
CA GLU A 22 -4.02 -19.10 36.99
C GLU A 22 -2.71 -18.80 36.23
N PRO A 23 -1.94 -19.83 35.82
CA PRO A 23 -0.68 -19.66 35.08
C PRO A 23 -0.84 -18.95 33.73
N ILE A 24 -2.03 -18.99 33.14
CA ILE A 24 -2.34 -18.38 31.83
C ILE A 24 -2.13 -16.86 31.82
N ILE A 25 -2.11 -16.21 32.99
CA ILE A 25 -1.85 -14.78 33.11
C ILE A 25 -0.44 -14.44 32.63
N ALA A 26 0.55 -15.28 32.94
CA ALA A 26 1.94 -15.07 32.52
C ALA A 26 2.06 -15.00 30.98
N GLN A 27 1.31 -15.83 30.26
CA GLN A 27 1.32 -15.88 28.79
C GLN A 27 0.71 -14.63 28.12
N LYS A 28 -0.03 -13.82 28.88
CA LYS A 28 -0.65 -12.57 28.38
C LYS A 28 0.10 -11.32 28.82
N THR A 29 1.11 -11.46 29.66
CA THR A 29 1.94 -10.33 30.09
C THR A 29 2.94 -9.96 29.01
N CYS A 30 3.37 -8.70 29.01
CA CYS A 30 4.45 -8.26 28.14
C CYS A 30 5.75 -8.99 28.51
N ALA A 31 6.42 -9.59 27.52
CA ALA A 31 7.67 -10.32 27.70
C ALA A 31 8.83 -9.46 28.22
N LEU A 32 8.78 -8.13 28.01
CA LEU A 32 9.85 -7.22 28.44
C LEU A 32 9.58 -6.62 29.83
N CYS A 33 8.39 -6.06 30.07
CA CYS A 33 8.09 -5.39 31.34
C CYS A 33 7.31 -6.25 32.34
N GLY A 34 6.83 -7.44 31.95
CA GLY A 34 6.08 -8.36 32.81
C GLY A 34 4.69 -7.89 33.23
N VAL A 35 4.22 -6.76 32.69
CA VAL A 35 2.90 -6.19 33.01
C VAL A 35 1.84 -6.70 32.03
N LEU A 36 0.68 -7.03 32.56
CA LEU A 36 -0.51 -7.34 31.77
C LEU A 36 -1.27 -6.06 31.43
N TYR A 37 -1.29 -5.69 30.15
CA TYR A 37 -2.03 -4.53 29.67
C TYR A 37 -3.35 -4.95 29.05
N ARG A 38 -4.32 -4.02 29.04
CA ARG A 38 -5.56 -4.18 28.26
C ARG A 38 -5.28 -4.41 26.77
N LYS A 39 -4.33 -3.67 26.21
CA LYS A 39 -3.90 -3.78 24.81
C LYS A 39 -2.45 -4.23 24.73
N ALA A 40 -2.18 -5.19 23.87
CA ALA A 40 -0.87 -5.75 23.63
C ALA A 40 -0.76 -6.19 22.16
N VAL A 41 0.45 -6.54 21.74
CA VAL A 41 0.77 -6.99 20.40
C VAL A 41 1.45 -8.36 20.53
N ARG A 42 1.08 -9.33 19.71
CA ARG A 42 1.81 -10.59 19.56
C ARG A 42 2.61 -10.55 18.26
N LEU A 43 3.91 -10.74 18.41
CA LEU A 43 4.84 -10.80 17.29
C LEU A 43 4.72 -12.15 16.56
N PRO A 44 5.20 -12.24 15.30
CA PRO A 44 5.28 -13.51 14.56
C PRO A 44 6.07 -14.61 15.29
N CYS A 45 7.04 -14.21 16.12
CA CYS A 45 7.80 -15.11 16.98
C CYS A 45 7.09 -15.47 18.30
N ILE A 46 5.77 -15.27 18.38
CA ILE A 46 4.83 -15.59 19.48
C ILE A 46 5.03 -14.80 20.79
N HIS A 47 6.07 -13.99 20.91
CA HIS A 47 6.27 -13.11 22.06
C HIS A 47 5.21 -12.00 22.10
N THR A 48 4.64 -11.78 23.29
CA THR A 48 3.64 -10.73 23.52
C THR A 48 4.32 -9.49 24.10
N LEU A 49 4.11 -8.32 23.49
CA LEU A 49 4.62 -7.02 23.94
C LEU A 49 3.47 -6.07 24.26
N CYS A 50 3.62 -5.18 25.23
CA CYS A 50 2.67 -4.06 25.35
C CYS A 50 2.92 -3.04 24.24
N THR A 51 1.97 -2.15 23.96
CA THR A 51 2.11 -1.15 22.90
C THR A 51 3.37 -0.31 23.07
N LYS A 52 3.63 0.20 24.29
CA LYS A 52 4.83 1.00 24.56
C LYS A 52 6.15 0.26 24.27
N CYS A 53 6.25 -1.00 24.69
CA CYS A 53 7.44 -1.81 24.44
C CYS A 53 7.56 -2.20 22.96
N HIS A 54 6.44 -2.44 22.29
CA HIS A 54 6.41 -2.68 20.85
C HIS A 54 6.92 -1.47 20.08
N ASP A 55 6.42 -0.27 20.40
CA ASP A 55 6.82 0.98 19.74
C ASP A 55 8.33 1.23 19.88
N GLN A 56 8.89 0.94 21.05
CA GLN A 56 10.34 0.98 21.26
C GLN A 56 11.11 -0.03 20.39
N CYS A 57 10.57 -1.25 20.21
CA CYS A 57 11.21 -2.24 19.34
C CYS A 57 11.16 -1.82 17.87
N VAL A 58 10.10 -1.12 17.44
CA VAL A 58 9.99 -0.53 16.10
C VAL A 58 11.04 0.56 15.93
N ASP A 59 11.17 1.47 16.89
CA ASP A 59 12.17 2.55 16.87
C ASP A 59 13.62 2.01 16.80
N GLU A 60 13.87 0.83 17.38
CA GLU A 60 15.18 0.15 17.39
C GLU A 60 15.41 -0.81 16.20
N GLY A 61 14.53 -0.81 15.18
CA GLY A 61 14.72 -1.54 13.93
C GLY A 61 13.89 -2.82 13.78
N SER A 62 12.76 -2.92 14.46
CA SER A 62 11.74 -3.98 14.31
C SER A 62 12.28 -5.39 14.50
N VAL A 63 13.04 -5.57 15.59
CA VAL A 63 13.57 -6.86 16.03
C VAL A 63 12.99 -7.23 17.39
N CYS A 64 12.57 -8.48 17.58
CA CYS A 64 12.10 -8.95 18.87
C CYS A 64 13.28 -9.05 19.87
N PRO A 65 13.27 -8.35 21.00
CA PRO A 65 14.41 -8.36 21.94
C PRO A 65 14.62 -9.70 22.66
N VAL A 66 13.65 -10.62 22.58
CA VAL A 66 13.71 -11.92 23.27
C VAL A 66 14.47 -12.95 22.46
N ASP A 67 14.22 -13.02 21.14
CA ASP A 67 14.81 -14.04 20.26
C ASP A 67 15.54 -13.46 19.04
N GLN A 68 15.66 -12.15 18.96
CA GLN A 68 16.36 -11.38 17.92
C GLN A 68 15.86 -11.65 16.50
N LYS A 69 14.62 -12.14 16.36
CA LYS A 69 14.00 -12.30 15.04
C LYS A 69 13.42 -10.98 14.55
N PRO A 70 13.65 -10.60 13.29
CA PRO A 70 12.98 -9.45 12.70
C PRO A 70 11.48 -9.71 12.57
N PHE A 71 10.68 -8.65 12.64
CA PHE A 71 9.26 -8.69 12.38
C PHE A 71 8.83 -7.51 11.49
N CYS A 72 7.75 -7.72 10.73
CA CYS A 72 7.07 -6.64 10.02
C CYS A 72 5.91 -6.13 10.89
N GLU A 73 5.72 -4.81 10.95
CA GLU A 73 4.61 -4.20 11.70
C GLU A 73 3.23 -4.63 11.17
N ASP A 74 3.12 -4.94 9.88
CA ASP A 74 1.86 -5.42 9.26
C ASP A 74 1.52 -6.88 9.66
N ASP A 75 2.51 -7.65 10.11
CA ASP A 75 2.36 -9.08 10.43
C ASP A 75 2.10 -9.33 11.93
N VAL A 76 1.88 -8.29 12.73
CA VAL A 76 1.65 -8.42 14.17
C VAL A 76 0.17 -8.59 14.52
N GLU A 77 -0.13 -9.45 15.51
CA GLU A 77 -1.50 -9.66 15.99
C GLU A 77 -1.82 -8.68 17.13
N GLN A 78 -2.84 -7.85 16.96
CA GLN A 78 -3.34 -6.97 18.03
C GLN A 78 -4.17 -7.78 19.04
N LEU A 79 -3.76 -7.74 20.30
CA LEU A 79 -4.42 -8.42 21.41
C LEU A 79 -5.17 -7.43 22.29
N GLU A 80 -6.41 -7.77 22.60
CA GLU A 80 -7.19 -7.06 23.61
C GLU A 80 -7.69 -8.01 24.69
N VAL A 81 -7.40 -7.66 25.94
CA VAL A 81 -7.91 -8.35 27.12
C VAL A 81 -9.07 -7.54 27.69
N SER A 82 -10.24 -8.16 27.78
CA SER A 82 -11.41 -7.48 28.31
C SER A 82 -11.33 -7.32 29.84
N LEU A 83 -11.94 -6.26 30.37
CA LEU A 83 -12.09 -6.11 31.82
C LEU A 83 -12.81 -7.32 32.45
N LYS A 84 -13.85 -7.83 31.77
CA LYS A 84 -14.60 -9.03 32.18
C LYS A 84 -13.68 -10.25 32.34
N TYR A 85 -12.68 -10.38 31.47
CA TYR A 85 -11.71 -11.46 31.57
C TYR A 85 -10.89 -11.36 32.86
N ILE A 86 -10.44 -10.16 33.25
CA ILE A 86 -9.62 -9.95 34.46
C ILE A 86 -10.42 -10.07 35.74
N VAL A 87 -11.59 -9.43 35.83
CA VAL A 87 -12.39 -9.39 37.07
C VAL A 87 -12.89 -10.78 37.49
N ASN A 88 -12.96 -11.73 36.55
CA ASN A 88 -13.36 -13.12 36.81
C ASN A 88 -12.18 -14.04 37.18
N ARG A 89 -10.93 -13.55 37.13
CA ARG A 89 -9.76 -14.36 37.49
C ARG A 89 -9.66 -14.55 38.98
N THR A 90 -9.16 -15.70 39.39
CA THR A 90 -8.98 -16.05 40.78
C THR A 90 -7.64 -15.51 41.29
N VAL A 91 -7.71 -14.78 42.39
CA VAL A 91 -6.58 -14.12 43.03
C VAL A 91 -6.55 -14.42 44.51
N ALA A 92 -5.34 -14.46 45.07
CA ALA A 92 -5.16 -14.42 46.51
C ALA A 92 -5.20 -12.97 47.01
N CYS A 93 -5.60 -12.76 48.26
CA CYS A 93 -5.58 -11.45 48.91
C CYS A 93 -4.18 -10.82 48.88
N TRP A 94 -4.09 -9.49 48.78
CA TRP A 94 -2.82 -8.77 48.90
C TRP A 94 -2.12 -9.01 50.25
N ASN A 95 -2.88 -9.32 51.30
CA ASN A 95 -2.36 -9.69 52.61
C ASN A 95 -2.10 -11.20 52.76
N ALA A 96 -2.12 -12.00 51.67
CA ALA A 96 -1.79 -13.43 51.75
C ALA A 96 -0.40 -13.73 52.34
N PRO A 97 0.68 -12.95 52.05
CA PRO A 97 1.96 -13.11 52.73
C PRO A 97 1.93 -12.83 54.23
N LYS A 98 0.85 -12.21 54.73
CA LYS A 98 0.62 -11.91 56.16
C LYS A 98 -0.32 -12.93 56.83
N GLY A 99 -0.79 -13.93 56.10
CA GLY A 99 -1.63 -15.01 56.63
C GLY A 99 -3.08 -15.02 56.14
N CYS A 100 -3.49 -14.04 55.33
CA CYS A 100 -4.84 -14.06 54.76
C CYS A 100 -5.02 -15.23 53.79
N SER A 101 -6.00 -16.09 54.05
CA SER A 101 -6.30 -17.27 53.22
C SER A 101 -7.32 -17.04 52.11
N PHE A 102 -7.77 -15.79 51.92
CA PHE A 102 -8.76 -15.47 50.89
C PHE A 102 -8.22 -15.77 49.49
N ILE A 103 -8.99 -16.54 48.75
CA ILE A 103 -8.81 -16.84 47.33
C ILE A 103 -10.18 -16.69 46.66
N GLY A 104 -10.28 -15.83 45.66
CA GLY A 104 -11.56 -15.56 45.00
C GLY A 104 -11.41 -14.70 43.74
N PRO A 105 -12.52 -14.38 43.06
CA PRO A 105 -12.48 -13.53 41.88
C PRO A 105 -11.93 -12.13 42.19
N VAL A 106 -11.20 -11.54 41.24
CA VAL A 106 -10.71 -10.15 41.31
C VAL A 106 -11.85 -9.16 41.63
N ALA A 107 -13.05 -9.40 41.09
CA ALA A 107 -14.24 -8.59 41.37
C ALA A 107 -14.55 -8.45 42.87
N CYS A 108 -14.24 -9.49 43.67
CA CYS A 108 -14.50 -9.52 45.11
C CYS A 108 -13.30 -9.08 45.96
N LEU A 109 -12.12 -8.92 45.35
CA LEU A 109 -10.87 -8.67 46.07
C LEU A 109 -10.91 -7.36 46.86
N LEU A 110 -11.47 -6.30 46.27
CA LEU A 110 -11.49 -4.97 46.91
C LEU A 110 -12.40 -4.93 48.13
N ASP A 111 -13.60 -5.52 48.01
CA ASP A 111 -14.54 -5.55 49.13
C ASP A 111 -14.03 -6.44 50.24
N HIS A 112 -13.37 -7.56 49.90
CA HIS A 112 -12.62 -8.35 50.88
C HIS A 112 -11.49 -7.54 51.54
N TYR A 113 -10.68 -6.81 50.77
CA TYR A 113 -9.50 -6.12 51.28
C TYR A 113 -9.83 -5.02 52.29
N LYS A 114 -10.95 -4.30 52.08
CA LYS A 114 -11.44 -3.28 53.03
C LYS A 114 -11.69 -3.85 54.43
N GLU A 115 -12.22 -5.06 54.49
CA GLU A 115 -12.60 -5.75 55.73
C GLU A 115 -11.58 -6.84 56.12
N CYS A 116 -10.36 -6.81 55.59
CA CYS A 116 -9.38 -7.87 55.80
C CYS A 116 -8.77 -7.78 57.22
N ASP A 117 -8.97 -8.82 58.04
CA ASP A 117 -8.39 -8.91 59.40
C ASP A 117 -6.85 -8.87 59.44
N PHE A 118 -6.22 -9.10 58.28
CA PHE A 118 -4.76 -9.10 58.10
C PHE A 118 -4.22 -7.74 57.61
N ASN A 119 -5.05 -6.68 57.63
CA ASN A 119 -4.60 -5.32 57.37
C ASN A 119 -3.52 -4.91 58.38
N VAL A 120 -2.46 -4.29 57.88
CA VAL A 120 -1.29 -3.89 58.69
C VAL A 120 -1.30 -2.38 58.86
N VAL A 121 -1.11 -1.92 60.09
CA VAL A 121 -1.00 -0.50 60.45
C VAL A 121 0.26 -0.24 61.27
N PRO A 122 0.88 0.94 61.17
CA PRO A 122 1.98 1.31 62.04
C PRO A 122 1.47 1.64 63.45
N CYS A 123 2.15 1.13 64.48
CA CYS A 123 1.90 1.56 65.85
C CYS A 123 2.23 3.05 66.02
N CYS A 124 1.36 3.83 66.67
CA CYS A 124 1.59 5.26 66.88
C CYS A 124 2.72 5.57 67.87
N LEU A 125 3.11 4.59 68.69
CA LEU A 125 4.17 4.74 69.68
C LEU A 125 5.50 4.24 69.12
N CYS A 126 5.61 2.96 68.82
CA CYS A 126 6.88 2.35 68.41
C CYS A 126 7.09 2.23 66.90
N HIS A 127 6.09 2.61 66.09
CA HIS A 127 6.10 2.52 64.62
C HIS A 127 6.27 1.12 64.03
N SER A 128 6.28 0.07 64.86
CA SER A 128 6.24 -1.32 64.41
C SER A 128 4.98 -1.59 63.59
N SER A 129 5.11 -2.44 62.57
CA SER A 129 3.99 -2.91 61.75
C SER A 129 3.20 -3.98 62.49
N VAL A 130 1.93 -3.70 62.79
CA VAL A 130 1.05 -4.58 63.58
C VAL A 130 -0.24 -4.84 62.80
N LEU A 131 -0.86 -6.01 62.98
CA LEU A 131 -2.21 -6.25 62.45
C LEU A 131 -3.19 -5.29 63.11
N GLN A 132 -4.07 -4.66 62.31
CA GLN A 132 -5.08 -3.73 62.80
C GLN A 132 -5.96 -4.36 63.90
N SER A 133 -6.31 -5.64 63.72
CA SER A 133 -7.06 -6.45 64.69
C SER A 133 -6.33 -6.61 66.03
N ASN A 134 -4.99 -6.65 66.03
CA ASN A 134 -4.18 -6.90 67.21
C ASN A 134 -3.56 -5.62 67.81
N ILE A 135 -3.90 -4.43 67.29
CA ILE A 135 -3.27 -3.17 67.75
C ILE A 135 -3.49 -2.91 69.24
N LEU A 136 -4.66 -3.26 69.76
CA LEU A 136 -5.00 -3.10 71.18
C LEU A 136 -4.20 -4.05 72.07
N GLU A 137 -3.99 -5.29 71.62
CA GLU A 137 -3.18 -6.27 72.34
C GLU A 137 -1.71 -5.84 72.34
N HIS A 138 -1.19 -5.44 71.17
CA HIS A 138 0.15 -4.90 71.04
C HIS A 138 0.41 -3.73 71.99
N LEU A 139 -0.51 -2.75 72.08
CA LEU A 139 -0.36 -1.60 72.98
C LEU A 139 -0.36 -1.99 74.46
N LYS A 140 -1.01 -3.10 74.83
CA LYS A 140 -1.10 -3.57 76.22
C LYS A 140 0.11 -4.39 76.65
N SER A 141 0.67 -5.23 75.78
CA SER A 141 1.68 -6.22 76.18
C SER A 141 2.98 -6.18 75.38
N ASP A 142 2.95 -5.81 74.10
CA ASP A 142 4.06 -6.07 73.17
C ASP A 142 4.74 -4.79 72.66
N CYS A 143 4.22 -3.61 73.04
CA CYS A 143 4.78 -2.34 72.64
C CYS A 143 6.01 -2.01 73.49
N SER A 144 7.17 -1.95 72.84
CA SER A 144 8.47 -1.67 73.48
C SER A 144 8.54 -0.33 74.22
N ILE A 145 7.58 0.58 73.97
CA ILE A 145 7.51 1.90 74.62
C ILE A 145 6.53 1.91 75.81
N CYS A 146 5.44 1.14 75.76
CA CYS A 146 4.49 1.04 76.88
C CYS A 146 5.09 0.35 78.12
N GLN A 147 6.10 -0.50 77.94
CA GLN A 147 6.75 -1.21 79.06
C GLN A 147 7.70 -0.33 79.88
N ALA A 148 8.02 0.90 79.46
CA ALA A 148 8.98 1.77 80.13
C ALA A 148 8.39 2.64 81.27
N THR A 149 7.07 2.60 81.49
CA THR A 149 6.42 3.40 82.54
C THR A 149 6.05 2.55 83.75
N GLY A 150 7.00 2.39 84.68
CA GLY A 150 6.77 1.73 85.96
C GLY A 150 7.95 1.82 86.93
N GLU A 151 8.19 3.00 87.51
CA GLU A 151 8.48 3.26 88.95
C GLU A 151 9.28 4.58 89.16
N PRO A 152 8.92 5.41 90.17
CA PRO A 152 9.60 6.67 90.45
C PRO A 152 10.69 6.48 91.52
N ILE A 153 11.94 6.80 91.18
CA ILE A 153 13.05 6.93 92.14
C ILE A 153 13.31 8.41 92.40
N ASN A 154 13.23 8.81 93.67
CA ASN A 154 13.52 10.15 94.15
C ASN A 154 15.01 10.35 94.47
N THR A 155 15.43 11.62 94.39
CA THR A 155 16.66 12.31 94.85
C THR A 155 17.84 12.39 93.86
N PRO A 156 18.70 13.43 93.94
CA PRO A 156 18.43 14.87 94.03
C PRO A 156 19.11 15.60 92.84
N ALA A 157 18.34 16.15 91.91
CA ALA A 157 18.85 16.96 90.79
C ALA A 157 17.85 18.09 90.46
N THR A 158 17.70 19.03 91.39
CA THR A 158 16.78 20.17 91.23
C THR A 158 17.28 21.22 90.24
N GLN A 159 18.53 21.17 89.78
CA GLN A 159 19.05 22.07 88.75
C GLN A 159 18.88 21.49 87.33
N ASP A 160 19.23 20.22 87.12
CA ASP A 160 19.13 19.55 85.80
C ASP A 160 17.67 19.38 85.34
N LEU A 161 16.72 19.17 86.27
CA LEU A 161 15.30 19.01 85.94
C LEU A 161 14.65 20.34 85.51
N GLU A 162 15.05 21.47 86.10
CA GLU A 162 14.56 22.80 85.73
C GLU A 162 15.10 23.24 84.36
N ASP A 163 16.36 22.94 84.06
CA ASP A 163 16.97 23.23 82.76
C ASP A 163 16.38 22.35 81.63
N VAL A 164 16.12 21.06 81.91
CA VAL A 164 15.38 20.18 80.99
C VAL A 164 13.96 20.68 80.78
N SER A 165 13.26 21.12 81.83
CA SER A 165 11.89 21.63 81.71
C SER A 165 11.82 22.94 80.92
N ARG A 166 12.83 23.81 81.04
CA ARG A 166 12.99 25.03 80.23
C ARG A 166 13.23 24.70 78.76
N ALA A 167 14.18 23.79 78.49
CA ALA A 167 14.47 23.34 77.12
C ALA A 167 13.26 22.67 76.46
N CYS A 168 12.48 21.88 77.20
CA CYS A 168 11.23 21.29 76.70
C CYS A 168 10.18 22.36 76.36
N LEU A 169 10.09 23.44 77.14
CA LEU A 169 9.15 24.53 76.86
C LEU A 169 9.57 25.32 75.61
N GLU A 170 10.87 25.62 75.47
CA GLU A 170 11.43 26.25 74.26
C GLU A 170 11.21 25.38 73.03
N MET A 171 11.42 24.06 73.14
CA MET A 171 11.17 23.10 72.06
C MET A 171 9.69 23.06 71.69
N LYS A 172 8.78 23.11 72.67
CA LYS A 172 7.33 23.17 72.43
C LYS A 172 6.92 24.45 71.69
N THR A 173 7.50 25.59 72.06
CA THR A 173 7.29 26.86 71.36
C THR A 173 7.85 26.84 69.94
N ALA A 174 9.05 26.28 69.75
CA ALA A 174 9.65 26.13 68.42
C ALA A 174 8.84 25.21 67.50
N ILE A 175 8.36 24.09 68.03
CA ILE A 175 7.46 23.17 67.31
C ILE A 175 6.15 23.86 66.94
N GLY A 176 5.57 24.66 67.84
CA GLY A 176 4.38 25.46 67.55
C GLY A 176 4.57 26.38 66.35
N LYS A 177 5.69 27.12 66.31
CA LYS A 177 6.05 27.98 65.18
C LYS A 177 6.24 27.20 63.87
N ILE A 178 6.94 26.06 63.93
CA ILE A 178 7.11 25.19 62.76
C ILE A 178 5.76 24.68 62.26
N SER A 179 4.83 24.32 63.14
CA SER A 179 3.48 23.90 62.75
C SER A 179 2.70 25.03 62.07
N GLU A 180 2.79 26.27 62.57
CA GLU A 180 2.17 27.44 61.93
C GLU A 180 2.79 27.71 60.55
N ASP A 181 4.11 27.67 60.44
CA ASP A 181 4.83 27.84 59.18
C ASP A 181 4.45 26.76 58.15
N LEU A 182 4.31 25.49 58.59
CA LEU A 182 3.87 24.39 57.74
C LEU A 182 2.44 24.60 57.22
N LEU A 183 1.51 25.06 58.06
CA LEU A 183 0.14 25.37 57.64
C LEU A 183 0.09 26.53 56.63
N SER A 184 0.92 27.56 56.85
CA SER A 184 1.05 28.71 55.95
C SER A 184 1.63 28.30 54.59
N LEU A 185 2.69 27.48 54.59
CA LEU A 185 3.29 26.93 53.38
C LEU A 185 2.32 26.02 52.63
N GLN A 186 1.56 25.17 53.33
CA GLN A 186 0.56 24.31 52.71
C GLN A 186 -0.55 25.12 52.03
N THR A 187 -1.00 26.20 52.68
CA THR A 187 -1.98 27.12 52.09
C THR A 187 -1.42 27.80 50.83
N SER A 188 -0.18 28.30 50.90
CA SER A 188 0.51 28.93 49.77
C SER A 188 0.71 27.96 48.60
N LEU A 189 1.06 26.70 48.90
CA LEU A 189 1.23 25.64 47.90
C LEU A 189 -0.09 25.30 47.20
N ASN A 190 -1.18 25.21 47.97
CA ASN A 190 -2.52 24.97 47.41
C ASN A 190 -2.95 26.11 46.48
N GLN A 191 -2.71 27.36 46.89
CA GLN A 191 -3.00 28.53 46.04
C GLN A 191 -2.17 28.51 44.75
N CYS A 192 -0.86 28.26 44.87
CA CYS A 192 0.02 28.16 43.71
C CYS A 192 -0.40 27.03 42.76
N SER A 193 -0.80 25.87 43.30
CA SER A 193 -1.32 24.76 42.50
C SER A 193 -2.59 25.15 41.74
N GLU A 194 -3.48 25.93 42.37
CA GLU A 194 -4.70 26.41 41.74
C GLU A 194 -4.42 27.45 40.65
N ASP A 195 -3.51 28.40 40.91
CA ASP A 195 -3.08 29.38 39.93
C ASP A 195 -2.46 28.72 38.70
N VAL A 196 -1.59 27.72 38.90
CA VAL A 196 -1.00 26.90 37.81
C VAL A 196 -2.10 26.18 37.02
N ARG A 197 -3.14 25.68 37.68
CA ARG A 197 -4.28 25.01 37.01
C ARG A 197 -5.09 25.99 36.15
N VAL A 198 -5.36 27.19 36.67
CA VAL A 198 -6.08 28.25 35.95
C VAL A 198 -5.27 28.72 34.75
N GLU A 199 -3.98 28.97 34.94
CA GLU A 199 -3.07 29.37 33.87
C GLU A 199 -2.91 28.28 32.82
N GLY A 200 -2.80 27.01 33.23
CA GLY A 200 -2.79 25.87 32.33
C GLY A 200 -4.07 25.78 31.48
N ALA A 201 -5.23 26.01 32.08
CA ALA A 201 -6.51 26.05 31.35
C ALA A 201 -6.58 27.22 30.36
N ARG A 202 -6.08 28.39 30.74
CA ARG A 202 -5.99 29.58 29.87
C ARG A 202 -5.08 29.34 28.66
N CYS A 203 -3.88 28.82 28.88
CA CYS A 203 -2.94 28.47 27.80
C CYS A 203 -3.53 27.42 26.87
N LYS A 204 -4.18 26.39 27.41
CA LYS A 204 -4.85 25.36 26.60
C LYS A 204 -5.95 25.96 25.71
N ALA A 205 -6.83 26.79 26.27
CA ALA A 205 -7.90 27.43 25.51
C ALA A 205 -7.34 28.34 24.40
N GLN A 206 -6.27 29.08 24.69
CA GLN A 206 -5.59 29.92 23.69
C GLN A 206 -4.98 29.08 22.56
N LEU A 207 -4.30 27.98 22.90
CA LEU A 207 -3.72 27.07 21.91
C LEU A 207 -4.79 26.43 21.02
N GLU A 208 -5.93 26.01 21.59
CA GLU A 208 -7.06 25.45 20.85
C GLU A 208 -7.69 26.49 19.90
N ALA A 209 -7.83 27.74 20.35
CA ALA A 209 -8.33 28.85 19.53
C ALA A 209 -7.37 29.20 18.37
N ASP A 210 -6.07 29.27 18.66
CA ASP A 210 -5.04 29.56 17.66
C ASP A 210 -4.93 28.42 16.63
N THR A 211 -5.00 27.17 17.08
CA THR A 211 -5.03 25.99 16.19
C THR A 211 -6.23 26.01 15.27
N SER A 212 -7.41 26.33 15.80
CA SER A 212 -8.64 26.44 15.01
C SER A 212 -8.53 27.54 13.96
N ARG A 213 -8.02 28.72 14.34
CA ARG A 213 -7.80 29.85 13.42
C ARG A 213 -6.81 29.51 12.31
N LEU A 214 -5.67 28.90 12.65
CA LEU A 214 -4.65 28.50 11.66
C LEU A 214 -5.18 27.43 10.71
N THR A 215 -5.98 26.48 11.22
CA THR A 215 -6.62 25.44 10.40
C THR A 215 -7.57 26.05 9.38
N GLU A 216 -8.38 27.03 9.80
CA GLU A 216 -9.30 27.74 8.89
C GLU A 216 -8.54 28.56 7.83
N GLN A 217 -7.48 29.28 8.24
CA GLN A 217 -6.63 30.01 7.29
C GLN A 217 -5.97 29.07 6.26
N LEU A 218 -5.45 27.92 6.71
CA LEU A 218 -4.84 26.93 5.84
C LEU A 218 -5.86 26.36 4.84
N LYS A 219 -7.08 26.06 5.30
CA LYS A 219 -8.17 25.59 4.43
C LYS A 219 -8.52 26.63 3.36
N ASN A 220 -8.63 27.90 3.74
CA ASN A 220 -8.93 28.99 2.82
C ASN A 220 -7.81 29.17 1.79
N HIS A 221 -6.55 29.20 2.24
CA HIS A 221 -5.39 29.26 1.34
C HIS A 221 -5.32 28.08 0.38
N SER A 222 -5.51 26.86 0.88
CA SER A 222 -5.53 25.65 0.05
C SER A 222 -6.63 25.75 -1.02
N THR A 223 -7.82 26.23 -0.67
CA THR A 223 -8.93 26.38 -1.61
C THR A 223 -8.60 27.40 -2.71
N VAL A 224 -8.04 28.55 -2.35
CA VAL A 224 -7.62 29.58 -3.31
C VAL A 224 -6.50 29.08 -4.23
N CYS A 225 -5.50 28.38 -3.68
CA CYS A 225 -4.42 27.79 -4.47
C CYS A 225 -4.96 26.75 -5.46
N ILE A 226 -5.83 25.84 -5.02
CA ILE A 226 -6.44 24.82 -5.89
C ILE A 226 -7.23 25.48 -7.01
N ALA A 227 -8.06 26.49 -6.72
CA ALA A 227 -8.83 27.21 -7.73
C ALA A 227 -7.92 27.84 -8.79
N ARG A 228 -6.88 28.57 -8.37
CA ARG A 228 -5.93 29.22 -9.29
C ARG A 228 -5.16 28.24 -10.16
N VAL A 229 -4.70 27.13 -9.58
CA VAL A 229 -4.00 26.08 -10.33
C VAL A 229 -4.94 25.43 -11.34
N THR A 230 -6.18 25.15 -10.94
CA THR A 230 -7.19 24.56 -11.83
C THR A 230 -7.50 25.47 -13.02
N GLU A 231 -7.71 26.76 -12.78
CA GLU A 231 -7.93 27.76 -13.84
C GLU A 231 -6.75 27.83 -14.80
N ALA A 232 -5.52 27.94 -14.26
CA ALA A 232 -4.31 27.99 -15.09
C ALA A 232 -4.15 26.71 -15.93
N MET A 233 -4.41 25.55 -15.34
CA MET A 233 -4.30 24.27 -16.04
C MET A 233 -5.37 24.13 -17.12
N GLN A 234 -6.58 24.65 -16.90
CA GLN A 234 -7.64 24.65 -17.90
C GLN A 234 -7.27 25.48 -19.13
N VAL A 235 -6.63 26.64 -18.95
CA VAL A 235 -6.11 27.45 -20.07
C VAL A 235 -5.05 26.70 -20.87
N VAL A 236 -4.09 26.05 -20.19
CA VAL A 236 -3.03 25.26 -20.85
C VAL A 236 -3.63 24.08 -21.63
N VAL A 237 -4.57 23.35 -21.03
CA VAL A 237 -5.24 22.21 -21.69
C VAL A 237 -6.02 22.66 -22.92
N GLN A 238 -6.72 23.79 -22.84
CA GLN A 238 -7.46 24.35 -23.99
C GLN A 238 -6.50 24.72 -25.13
N ALA A 239 -5.39 25.39 -24.84
CA ALA A 239 -4.38 25.74 -25.84
C ALA A 239 -3.76 24.48 -26.49
N ALA A 240 -3.33 23.51 -25.67
CA ALA A 240 -2.76 22.25 -26.17
C ALA A 240 -3.78 21.46 -27.02
N THR A 241 -5.06 21.46 -26.62
CA THR A 241 -6.13 20.80 -27.39
C THR A 241 -6.37 21.49 -28.73
N ALA A 242 -6.28 22.82 -28.79
CA ALA A 242 -6.41 23.57 -30.03
C ALA A 242 -5.25 23.27 -30.98
N ASP A 243 -4.01 23.29 -30.48
CA ASP A 243 -2.81 22.95 -31.25
C ASP A 243 -2.85 21.51 -31.78
N TYR A 244 -3.27 20.56 -30.93
CA TYR A 244 -3.44 19.17 -31.34
C TYR A 244 -4.50 19.02 -32.44
N LYS A 245 -5.64 19.70 -32.31
CA LYS A 245 -6.70 19.68 -33.35
C LYS A 245 -6.21 20.26 -34.66
N ASP A 246 -5.45 21.35 -34.64
CA ASP A 246 -4.86 21.93 -35.86
C ASP A 246 -3.88 20.95 -36.51
N HIS A 247 -2.98 20.37 -35.72
CA HIS A 247 -2.01 19.38 -36.21
C HIS A 247 -2.69 18.17 -36.86
N VAL A 248 -3.66 17.56 -36.19
CA VAL A 248 -4.43 16.43 -36.72
C VAL A 248 -5.19 16.82 -37.99
N THR A 249 -5.77 18.01 -38.03
CA THR A 249 -6.48 18.51 -39.22
C THR A 249 -5.52 18.66 -40.40
N LYS A 250 -4.31 19.16 -40.17
CA LYS A 250 -3.27 19.30 -41.18
C LYS A 250 -2.79 17.94 -41.70
N GLU A 251 -2.56 16.98 -40.82
CA GLU A 251 -2.17 15.61 -41.20
C GLU A 251 -3.29 14.88 -41.97
N LEU A 252 -4.54 14.99 -41.51
CA LEU A 252 -5.69 14.43 -42.24
C LEU A 252 -5.85 15.06 -43.63
N ARG A 253 -5.57 16.36 -43.77
CA ARG A 253 -5.50 17.00 -45.09
C ARG A 253 -4.40 16.40 -45.94
N LEU A 254 -3.20 16.16 -45.43
CA LEU A 254 -2.12 15.53 -46.20
C LEU A 254 -2.49 14.09 -46.64
N LEU A 255 -3.13 13.31 -45.76
CA LEU A 255 -3.59 11.97 -46.08
C LEU A 255 -4.70 11.96 -47.15
N SER A 256 -5.66 12.88 -47.06
CA SER A 256 -6.79 12.97 -48.02
C SER A 256 -6.39 13.42 -49.44
N HIS A 257 -5.17 13.92 -49.64
CA HIS A 257 -4.65 14.27 -50.97
C HIS A 257 -3.85 13.15 -51.64
N SER A 258 -3.63 12.03 -50.96
CA SER A 258 -2.92 10.89 -51.55
C SER A 258 -3.90 10.10 -52.43
N LYS A 259 -3.66 10.05 -53.74
CA LYS A 259 -4.46 9.26 -54.68
C LYS A 259 -3.92 7.83 -54.76
N PRO A 260 -4.78 6.81 -54.98
CA PRO A 260 -4.32 5.45 -55.26
C PRO A 260 -3.27 5.45 -56.36
N LYS A 261 -2.17 4.72 -56.13
CA LYS A 261 -1.08 4.59 -57.10
C LYS A 261 -1.28 3.28 -57.84
N ARG A 262 -1.48 3.34 -59.15
CA ARG A 262 -1.59 2.18 -60.04
C ARG A 262 -0.35 2.04 -60.91
N VAL A 263 0.17 0.83 -61.02
CA VAL A 263 1.25 0.46 -61.94
C VAL A 263 0.78 -0.64 -62.88
N HIS A 264 1.32 -0.64 -64.09
CA HIS A 264 0.94 -1.58 -65.15
C HIS A 264 2.11 -2.48 -65.52
N TRP A 265 1.80 -3.71 -65.88
CA TRP A 265 2.76 -4.70 -66.36
C TRP A 265 2.17 -5.44 -67.56
N TYR A 266 2.99 -5.66 -68.58
CA TYR A 266 2.61 -6.34 -69.81
C TYR A 266 3.41 -7.63 -69.92
N ILE A 267 2.70 -8.75 -70.09
CA ILE A 267 3.29 -10.06 -70.38
C ILE A 267 3.11 -10.31 -71.87
N GLU A 268 4.20 -10.14 -72.62
CA GLU A 268 4.28 -10.46 -74.04
C GLU A 268 4.53 -11.96 -74.25
N GLY A 269 4.12 -12.49 -75.39
CA GLY A 269 4.35 -13.90 -75.72
C GLY A 269 3.36 -14.86 -75.05
N TRP A 270 2.09 -14.46 -74.92
CA TRP A 270 1.06 -15.25 -74.24
C TRP A 270 0.96 -16.70 -74.74
N ALA A 271 0.95 -16.92 -76.06
CA ALA A 271 0.88 -18.26 -76.65
C ALA A 271 2.06 -19.16 -76.23
N ASP A 272 3.28 -18.61 -76.22
CA ASP A 272 4.47 -19.34 -75.79
C ASP A 272 4.46 -19.62 -74.28
N LEU A 273 3.94 -18.68 -73.49
CA LEU A 273 3.78 -18.85 -72.06
C LEU A 273 2.83 -20.01 -71.75
N LYS A 274 1.67 -20.08 -72.42
CA LYS A 274 0.73 -21.21 -72.30
C LYS A 274 1.38 -22.53 -72.69
N LYS A 275 2.09 -22.58 -73.82
CA LYS A 275 2.80 -23.79 -74.26
C LYS A 275 3.80 -24.27 -73.20
N LYS A 276 4.61 -23.35 -72.67
CA LYS A 276 5.58 -23.65 -71.60
C LYS A 276 4.91 -24.08 -70.29
N ALA A 277 3.72 -23.56 -69.99
CA ALA A 277 2.95 -23.97 -68.82
C ALA A 277 2.35 -25.38 -68.99
N LEU A 278 1.84 -25.72 -70.17
CA LEU A 278 1.39 -27.09 -70.50
C LEU A 278 2.53 -28.11 -70.37
N GLU A 279 3.73 -27.77 -70.83
CA GLU A 279 4.90 -28.67 -70.77
C GLU A 279 5.41 -28.89 -69.33
N ARG A 280 5.35 -27.88 -68.46
CA ARG A 280 5.96 -27.91 -67.13
C ARG A 280 4.96 -27.92 -65.97
N GLY A 281 3.67 -27.87 -66.24
CA GLY A 281 2.59 -27.70 -65.26
C GLY A 281 2.38 -26.25 -64.83
N LEU A 282 3.38 -25.64 -64.16
CA LEU A 282 3.28 -24.29 -63.59
C LEU A 282 4.32 -23.34 -64.19
N LYS A 283 3.89 -22.11 -64.52
CA LYS A 283 4.78 -21.00 -64.87
C LYS A 283 4.52 -19.80 -64.00
N SER A 284 5.56 -19.29 -63.34
CA SER A 284 5.54 -18.03 -62.59
C SER A 284 6.40 -16.99 -63.31
N LEU A 285 5.93 -15.75 -63.33
CA LEU A 285 6.62 -14.57 -63.83
C LEU A 285 6.52 -13.46 -62.78
N ASN A 286 7.57 -12.66 -62.66
CA ASN A 286 7.58 -11.51 -61.77
C ASN A 286 7.71 -10.21 -62.56
N SER A 287 6.92 -9.21 -62.18
CA SER A 287 7.07 -7.86 -62.70
C SER A 287 8.34 -7.19 -62.15
N PRO A 288 8.86 -6.16 -62.82
CA PRO A 288 9.95 -5.37 -62.27
C PRO A 288 9.55 -4.72 -60.94
N LYS A 289 10.49 -4.61 -60.00
CA LYS A 289 10.26 -3.93 -58.72
C LYS A 289 9.88 -2.47 -58.94
N ARG A 290 8.88 -1.99 -58.21
CA ARG A 290 8.38 -0.62 -58.23
C ARG A 290 8.34 -0.06 -56.82
N ASN A 291 8.66 1.23 -56.70
CA ASN A 291 8.44 1.95 -55.45
C ASN A 291 7.00 2.48 -55.40
N MET A 292 6.22 2.06 -54.42
CA MET A 292 4.85 2.51 -54.19
C MET A 292 4.70 2.91 -52.72
N TYR A 293 4.51 4.21 -52.47
CA TYR A 293 4.52 4.81 -51.13
C TYR A 293 5.75 4.45 -50.29
N GLY A 294 6.92 4.40 -50.93
CA GLY A 294 8.18 4.03 -50.29
C GLY A 294 8.47 2.52 -50.26
N TYR A 295 7.44 1.67 -50.33
CA TYR A 295 7.61 0.21 -50.35
C TYR A 295 8.12 -0.26 -51.72
N SER A 296 9.08 -1.18 -51.71
CA SER A 296 9.55 -1.87 -52.93
C SER A 296 8.71 -3.12 -53.18
N VAL A 297 7.84 -3.08 -54.20
CA VAL A 297 6.89 -4.16 -54.50
C VAL A 297 7.02 -4.68 -55.93
N SER A 298 6.68 -5.94 -56.16
CA SER A 298 6.44 -6.51 -57.49
C SER A 298 5.11 -7.24 -57.53
N GLN A 299 4.64 -7.52 -58.73
CA GLN A 299 3.49 -8.37 -58.98
C GLN A 299 4.01 -9.73 -59.47
N ASP A 300 3.51 -10.81 -58.88
CA ASP A 300 3.80 -12.18 -59.29
C ASP A 300 2.57 -12.76 -60.00
N PHE A 301 2.80 -13.29 -61.20
CA PHE A 301 1.79 -13.94 -62.04
C PHE A 301 2.10 -15.42 -62.13
N GLU A 302 1.11 -16.27 -61.87
CA GLU A 302 1.21 -17.71 -61.98
C GLU A 302 0.19 -18.24 -62.99
N LEU A 303 0.62 -19.12 -63.89
CA LEU A 303 -0.23 -19.88 -64.81
C LEU A 303 -0.04 -21.37 -64.54
N ASP A 304 -1.06 -21.99 -63.95
CA ASP A 304 -1.10 -23.43 -63.65
C ASP A 304 -2.02 -24.15 -64.63
N LEU A 305 -1.40 -24.95 -65.51
CA LEU A 305 -2.09 -25.80 -66.49
C LEU A 305 -1.92 -27.30 -66.17
N LYS A 306 -1.52 -27.65 -64.94
CA LYS A 306 -1.25 -29.05 -64.55
C LYS A 306 -2.55 -29.87 -64.46
N GLU A 307 -2.54 -31.08 -65.01
CA GLU A 307 -3.61 -32.09 -64.84
C GLU A 307 -5.02 -31.56 -65.16
N GLY A 308 -5.15 -30.69 -66.18
CA GLY A 308 -6.43 -30.12 -66.60
C GLY A 308 -6.93 -28.94 -65.76
N LYS A 309 -6.12 -28.43 -64.82
CA LYS A 309 -6.36 -27.14 -64.19
C LYS A 309 -6.16 -26.03 -65.22
N ASP A 310 -6.91 -24.95 -65.08
CA ASP A 310 -6.72 -23.71 -65.83
C ASP A 310 -6.85 -22.53 -64.86
N ASN A 311 -5.85 -22.40 -63.97
CA ASN A 311 -5.87 -21.38 -62.93
C ASN A 311 -4.77 -20.36 -63.16
N ILE A 312 -5.17 -19.10 -63.11
CA ILE A 312 -4.27 -17.95 -63.11
C ILE A 312 -4.23 -17.38 -61.71
N GLY A 313 -3.03 -17.35 -61.13
CA GLY A 313 -2.72 -16.71 -59.87
C GLY A 313 -2.14 -15.30 -60.08
N CYS A 314 -2.45 -14.40 -59.16
CA CYS A 314 -1.93 -13.05 -59.17
C CYS A 314 -1.70 -12.57 -57.74
N PHE A 315 -0.49 -12.10 -57.46
CA PHE A 315 -0.02 -11.77 -56.12
C PHE A 315 0.80 -10.50 -56.12
N MET A 316 0.89 -9.85 -54.96
CA MET A 316 1.90 -8.83 -54.69
C MET A 316 2.99 -9.43 -53.82
N GLN A 317 4.24 -9.07 -54.11
CA GLN A 317 5.40 -9.44 -53.33
C GLN A 317 6.13 -8.19 -52.84
N ILE A 318 6.50 -8.18 -51.56
CA ILE A 318 7.22 -7.08 -50.91
C ILE A 318 8.71 -7.45 -50.82
N HIS A 319 9.58 -6.51 -51.21
CA HIS A 319 11.03 -6.67 -51.26
C HIS A 319 11.72 -5.72 -50.28
N PRO A 320 12.94 -6.06 -49.80
CA PRO A 320 13.77 -5.12 -49.06
C PRO A 320 13.96 -3.81 -49.83
N GLY A 321 13.64 -2.70 -49.18
CA GLY A 321 13.71 -1.34 -49.71
C GLY A 321 14.65 -0.45 -48.89
N LYS A 322 15.15 0.61 -49.53
CA LYS A 322 16.05 1.58 -48.87
C LYS A 322 15.35 2.40 -47.78
N GLN A 323 14.02 2.49 -47.82
CA GLN A 323 13.20 3.31 -46.93
C GLN A 323 12.53 2.48 -45.82
N ASP A 324 12.77 1.17 -45.74
CA ASP A 324 12.04 0.25 -44.85
C ASP A 324 12.11 0.63 -43.36
N LEU A 325 13.16 1.34 -42.92
CA LEU A 325 13.30 1.82 -41.54
C LEU A 325 12.35 2.97 -41.19
N GLN A 326 11.89 3.73 -42.19
CA GLN A 326 11.00 4.89 -42.02
C GLN A 326 9.53 4.56 -42.32
N LEU A 327 9.26 3.35 -42.80
CA LEU A 327 7.93 2.90 -43.18
C LEU A 327 7.25 2.14 -42.05
N GLU A 328 5.91 2.13 -42.08
CA GLU A 328 5.09 1.39 -41.13
C GLU A 328 5.15 -0.12 -41.41
N TRP A 329 5.30 -0.92 -40.35
CA TRP A 329 5.27 -2.38 -40.44
C TRP A 329 4.42 -2.98 -39.32
N PRO A 330 3.68 -4.09 -39.56
CA PRO A 330 3.52 -4.79 -40.83
C PRO A 330 2.84 -3.92 -41.90
N PHE A 331 3.07 -4.23 -43.17
CA PHE A 331 2.43 -3.55 -44.30
C PHE A 331 0.91 -3.66 -44.17
N ARG A 332 0.21 -2.51 -44.13
CA ARG A 332 -1.24 -2.43 -43.87
C ARG A 332 -2.07 -1.80 -44.99
N LYS A 333 -1.43 -1.36 -46.08
CA LYS A 333 -2.13 -0.68 -47.18
C LYS A 333 -2.98 -1.69 -47.96
N VAL A 334 -4.22 -1.32 -48.27
CA VAL A 334 -5.08 -2.10 -49.15
C VAL A 334 -4.49 -2.05 -50.56
N TYR A 335 -4.48 -3.20 -51.23
CA TYR A 335 -3.97 -3.26 -52.60
C TYR A 335 -4.83 -4.18 -53.46
N THR A 336 -4.81 -3.92 -54.76
CA THR A 336 -5.54 -4.67 -55.77
C THR A 336 -4.58 -5.15 -56.84
N VAL A 337 -4.58 -6.46 -57.11
CA VAL A 337 -3.82 -7.08 -58.21
C VAL A 337 -4.80 -7.69 -59.21
N GLY A 338 -4.50 -7.57 -60.50
CA GLY A 338 -5.38 -8.14 -61.51
C GLY A 338 -4.91 -7.94 -62.94
N VAL A 339 -5.81 -8.30 -63.86
CA VAL A 339 -5.70 -8.05 -65.30
C VAL A 339 -6.72 -6.99 -65.71
N ILE A 340 -6.39 -6.25 -66.76
CA ILE A 340 -7.21 -5.16 -67.28
C ILE A 340 -7.43 -5.35 -68.78
N HIS A 341 -8.66 -5.09 -69.23
CA HIS A 341 -8.99 -5.22 -70.64
C HIS A 341 -8.30 -4.09 -71.44
N PRO A 342 -7.59 -4.40 -72.53
CA PRO A 342 -6.71 -3.42 -73.19
C PRO A 342 -7.46 -2.27 -73.88
N LYS A 343 -8.75 -2.44 -74.16
CA LYS A 343 -9.62 -1.39 -74.76
C LYS A 343 -10.59 -0.74 -73.77
N ASP A 344 -10.75 -1.29 -72.58
CA ASP A 344 -11.68 -0.80 -71.57
C ASP A 344 -11.05 -0.91 -70.18
N GLN A 345 -10.54 0.21 -69.68
CA GLN A 345 -9.82 0.23 -68.41
C GLN A 345 -10.71 0.02 -67.18
N SER A 346 -12.05 0.07 -67.34
CA SER A 346 -12.99 -0.24 -66.28
C SER A 346 -13.29 -1.75 -66.17
N ASN A 347 -13.08 -2.49 -67.26
CA ASN A 347 -13.24 -3.94 -67.30
C ASN A 347 -11.96 -4.63 -66.79
N VAL A 348 -11.99 -5.03 -65.52
CA VAL A 348 -10.88 -5.67 -64.82
C VAL A 348 -11.32 -7.00 -64.19
N ILE A 349 -10.40 -7.96 -64.15
CA ILE A 349 -10.52 -9.15 -63.30
C ILE A 349 -9.45 -9.05 -62.24
N SER A 350 -9.84 -8.84 -60.98
CA SER A 350 -8.92 -8.45 -59.93
C SER A 350 -9.28 -9.02 -58.56
N GLN A 351 -8.29 -9.06 -57.68
CA GLN A 351 -8.41 -9.41 -56.28
C GLN A 351 -7.93 -8.24 -55.43
N MET A 352 -8.82 -7.72 -54.59
CA MET A 352 -8.47 -6.78 -53.53
C MET A 352 -8.00 -7.55 -52.29
N VAL A 353 -6.93 -7.09 -51.66
CA VAL A 353 -6.37 -7.67 -50.44
C VAL A 353 -6.25 -6.57 -49.40
N ASN A 354 -6.83 -6.80 -48.23
CA ASN A 354 -6.64 -5.97 -47.05
C ASN A 354 -5.72 -6.73 -46.07
N PRO A 355 -4.43 -6.35 -45.95
CA PRO A 355 -3.50 -7.00 -45.03
C PRO A 355 -3.95 -7.01 -43.56
N GLY A 356 -4.72 -5.99 -43.13
CA GLY A 356 -5.24 -5.89 -41.77
C GLY A 356 -6.25 -6.98 -41.40
N ASN A 357 -6.91 -7.58 -42.40
CA ASN A 357 -7.90 -8.65 -42.22
C ASN A 357 -7.33 -10.05 -42.55
N CYS A 358 -6.01 -10.17 -42.74
CA CYS A 358 -5.42 -11.43 -43.17
C CYS A 358 -5.35 -12.44 -42.00
N LYS A 359 -5.70 -13.70 -42.27
CA LYS A 359 -5.58 -14.81 -41.29
C LYS A 359 -4.12 -14.96 -40.85
N ASP A 360 -3.88 -15.39 -39.62
CA ASP A 360 -2.55 -15.45 -38.98
C ASP A 360 -1.45 -16.08 -39.86
N GLY A 361 -1.78 -17.14 -40.60
CA GLY A 361 -0.82 -17.84 -41.49
C GLY A 361 -0.27 -17.00 -42.68
N PHE A 362 -0.91 -15.89 -43.03
CA PHE A 362 -0.50 -15.01 -44.13
C PHE A 362 0.12 -13.68 -43.66
N GLN A 363 0.15 -13.42 -42.35
CA GLN A 363 0.75 -12.18 -41.80
C GLN A 363 2.25 -12.05 -42.16
N GLN A 364 2.94 -13.18 -42.29
CA GLN A 364 4.34 -13.24 -42.71
C GLN A 364 4.61 -12.62 -44.10
N CYS A 365 3.60 -12.56 -44.98
CA CYS A 365 3.74 -11.90 -46.29
C CYS A 365 3.90 -10.37 -46.15
N PHE A 366 3.49 -9.80 -45.02
CA PHE A 366 3.39 -8.36 -44.79
C PHE A 366 4.37 -7.83 -43.73
N LEU A 367 5.19 -8.70 -43.12
CA LEU A 367 6.23 -8.26 -42.19
C LEU A 367 7.33 -7.48 -42.92
N ARG A 368 8.14 -6.71 -42.18
CA ARG A 368 9.29 -6.03 -42.78
C ARG A 368 10.24 -7.04 -43.42
N PRO A 369 10.49 -6.98 -44.74
CA PRO A 369 11.41 -7.89 -45.40
C PRO A 369 12.82 -7.66 -44.86
N LYS A 370 13.58 -8.75 -44.72
CA LYS A 370 14.96 -8.71 -44.21
C LYS A 370 15.94 -8.78 -45.38
N GLU A 371 16.48 -9.97 -45.65
CA GLU A 371 17.45 -10.18 -46.74
C GLU A 371 16.79 -10.60 -48.06
N LYS A 372 15.64 -11.29 -47.97
CA LYS A 372 14.88 -11.79 -49.11
C LYS A 372 13.50 -11.17 -49.15
N ALA A 373 12.89 -11.20 -50.33
CA ALA A 373 11.50 -10.83 -50.51
C ALA A 373 10.59 -11.73 -49.66
N ASN A 374 9.48 -11.18 -49.20
CA ASN A 374 8.46 -11.95 -48.50
C ASN A 374 7.79 -12.96 -49.43
N PHE A 375 7.02 -13.88 -48.87
CA PHE A 375 6.08 -14.67 -49.65
C PHE A 375 5.05 -13.75 -50.31
N ALA A 376 4.75 -14.01 -51.58
CA ALA A 376 3.75 -13.24 -52.31
C ALA A 376 2.35 -13.53 -51.73
N CYS A 377 1.48 -12.52 -51.71
CA CYS A 377 0.10 -12.63 -51.21
C CYS A 377 -0.90 -12.10 -52.25
N GLY A 378 -2.07 -12.73 -52.35
CA GLY A 378 -3.00 -12.56 -53.46
C GLY A 378 -3.91 -13.78 -53.61
N THR A 379 -4.26 -14.13 -54.84
CA THR A 379 -5.14 -15.28 -55.11
C THR A 379 -4.52 -16.22 -56.13
N ARG A 380 -4.71 -17.54 -55.94
CA ARG A 380 -4.31 -18.59 -56.90
C ARG A 380 -5.34 -18.84 -57.99
N THR A 381 -6.55 -18.31 -57.84
CA THR A 381 -7.70 -18.59 -58.71
C THR A 381 -8.35 -17.29 -59.15
N LEU A 382 -7.56 -16.36 -59.68
CA LEU A 382 -8.05 -15.08 -60.18
C LEU A 382 -9.00 -15.27 -61.36
N THR A 383 -8.59 -16.09 -62.33
CA THR A 383 -9.32 -16.39 -63.57
C THR A 383 -8.71 -17.61 -64.27
N THR A 384 -9.15 -17.89 -65.49
CA THR A 384 -8.67 -18.99 -66.34
C THR A 384 -8.12 -18.43 -67.66
N ALA A 385 -7.20 -19.14 -68.30
CA ALA A 385 -6.66 -18.75 -69.61
C ALA A 385 -7.77 -18.67 -70.66
N GLU A 386 -8.71 -19.62 -70.66
CA GLU A 386 -9.86 -19.62 -71.56
C GLU A 386 -10.70 -18.33 -71.42
N LYS A 387 -10.97 -17.88 -70.18
CA LYS A 387 -11.73 -16.65 -69.92
C LYS A 387 -11.01 -15.40 -70.39
N LEU A 388 -9.68 -15.34 -70.26
CA LEU A 388 -8.92 -14.20 -70.75
C LEU A 388 -8.97 -14.09 -72.28
N GLU A 389 -8.91 -15.23 -72.97
CA GLU A 389 -8.92 -15.28 -74.43
C GLU A 389 -10.30 -14.98 -75.00
N THR A 390 -11.33 -15.69 -74.51
CA THR A 390 -12.72 -15.48 -74.94
C THR A 390 -13.25 -14.10 -74.53
N GLY A 391 -12.75 -13.55 -73.42
CA GLY A 391 -13.10 -12.22 -72.92
C GLY A 391 -12.30 -11.06 -73.54
N GLY A 392 -11.39 -11.32 -74.49
CA GLY A 392 -10.65 -10.26 -75.20
C GLY A 392 -9.54 -9.56 -74.40
N PHE A 393 -9.12 -10.11 -73.25
CA PHE A 393 -8.03 -9.57 -72.44
C PHE A 393 -6.65 -9.77 -73.07
N ILE A 394 -6.53 -10.71 -74.00
CA ILE A 394 -5.31 -10.95 -74.78
C ILE A 394 -5.40 -10.17 -76.10
N GLN A 395 -4.54 -9.16 -76.27
CA GLN A 395 -4.44 -8.41 -77.51
C GLN A 395 -3.01 -8.49 -78.04
N SER A 396 -2.84 -8.80 -79.32
CA SER A 396 -1.52 -8.89 -79.97
C SER A 396 -0.54 -9.76 -79.19
N ASN A 397 -0.99 -10.95 -78.74
CA ASN A 397 -0.21 -11.91 -77.97
C ASN A 397 0.32 -11.36 -76.62
N THR A 398 -0.36 -10.36 -76.05
CA THR A 398 0.05 -9.66 -74.83
C THR A 398 -1.09 -9.61 -73.82
N LEU A 399 -0.78 -9.90 -72.55
CA LEU A 399 -1.68 -9.74 -71.42
C LEU A 399 -1.31 -8.48 -70.62
N HIS A 400 -2.30 -7.68 -70.25
CA HIS A 400 -2.13 -6.46 -69.46
C HIS A 400 -2.56 -6.67 -68.00
N LEU A 401 -1.62 -6.50 -67.08
CA LEU A 401 -1.79 -6.60 -65.64
C LEU A 401 -1.66 -5.23 -64.96
N PHE A 402 -2.22 -5.14 -63.76
CA PHE A 402 -2.02 -3.98 -62.90
C PHE A 402 -1.89 -4.37 -61.43
N LEU A 403 -1.17 -3.53 -60.69
CA LEU A 403 -1.11 -3.49 -59.24
C LEU A 403 -1.46 -2.08 -58.78
N GLU A 404 -2.42 -1.94 -57.89
CA GLU A 404 -2.84 -0.67 -57.30
C GLU A 404 -2.72 -0.75 -55.78
N ILE A 405 -2.19 0.32 -55.16
CA ILE A 405 -2.09 0.42 -53.70
C ILE A 405 -2.80 1.70 -53.25
N GLU A 406 -3.65 1.55 -52.24
CA GLU A 406 -4.32 2.65 -51.55
C GLU A 406 -3.36 3.32 -50.55
N PRO A 407 -3.48 4.64 -50.36
CA PRO A 407 -2.53 5.45 -49.61
C PRO A 407 -2.47 5.21 -48.10
#